data_AF-A0A258E831-F1
#
_entry.id   AF-A0A258E831-F1
#
_cell.length_a   1.000
_cell.length_b   1.000
_cell.length_c   1.000
_cell.angle_alpha   90.00
_cell.angle_beta   90.00
_cell.angle_gamma   90.00
#
_symmetry.space_group_name_H-M   'P 1'
#
loop_
_entity.id
_entity.type
_entity.pdbx_description
1 polymer ?
#
loop_
_entity_poly.entity_id
_entity_poly.type
_entity_poly.pdbx_seq_one_letter_code
_entity_poly.pdbx_strand_id
1 'polypeptide(L)'
;MESNSRIYLQQLDSLDALARLRVNELKSKNQVLVTAHDAFAYFGKAYGMEVYSLQGLSTLSEPGLRDLTELIEIIQAYEVKAIFAEQTISPKALNAVAKGVESKNQSVKLAGPLFTDSLDAEGTPAGTYLGMFATNLQIIYENLLP
;
A
#
# COMPACT_ATOMS: atom_id res chain seq x y z
N MET A 1 30.00 -11.19 13.89
CA MET A 1 28.99 -11.05 12.81
C MET A 1 27.73 -11.86 13.09
N GLU A 2 27.82 -13.09 13.62
CA GLU A 2 26.66 -13.96 13.86
C GLU A 2 25.60 -13.40 14.83
N SER A 3 26.00 -12.65 15.86
CA SER A 3 25.06 -12.08 16.85
C SER A 3 24.16 -10.99 16.25
N ASN A 4 24.73 -10.06 15.49
CA ASN A 4 23.97 -8.94 14.90
C ASN A 4 23.00 -9.43 13.83
N SER A 5 23.43 -10.37 12.99
CA SER A 5 22.56 -10.99 11.98
C SER A 5 21.39 -11.74 12.62
N ARG A 6 21.64 -12.49 13.70
CA ARG A 6 20.58 -13.20 14.43
C ARG A 6 19.55 -12.24 15.03
N ILE A 7 20.00 -11.16 15.68
CA ILE A 7 19.12 -10.15 16.25
C ILE A 7 18.26 -9.53 15.15
N TYR A 8 18.87 -9.18 14.02
CA TYR A 8 18.14 -8.57 12.90
C TYR A 8 17.11 -9.53 12.27
N LEU A 9 17.46 -10.81 12.11
CA LEU A 9 16.53 -11.83 11.63
C LEU A 9 15.34 -12.02 12.57
N GLN A 10 15.56 -12.00 13.90
CA GLN A 10 14.47 -12.07 14.87
C GLN A 10 13.52 -10.86 14.78
N GLN A 11 14.04 -9.67 14.47
CA GLN A 11 13.22 -8.49 14.24
C GLN A 11 12.38 -8.63 12.96
N LEU A 12 12.96 -9.19 11.89
CA LEU A 12 12.25 -9.49 10.65
C LEU A 12 11.14 -10.53 10.88
N ASP A 13 11.42 -11.61 11.61
CA ASP A 13 10.45 -12.66 11.93
C ASP A 13 9.26 -12.09 12.73
N SER A 14 9.56 -11.23 13.70
CA SER A 14 8.53 -10.56 14.52
C SER A 14 7.65 -9.65 13.67
N LEU A 15 8.25 -8.94 12.71
CA LEU A 15 7.54 -8.04 11.81
C LEU A 15 6.69 -8.81 10.77
N ASP A 16 7.22 -9.91 10.22
CA ASP A 16 6.47 -10.82 9.33
C ASP A 16 5.25 -11.40 10.05
N ALA A 17 5.40 -11.85 11.30
CA ALA A 17 4.29 -12.36 12.09
C ALA A 17 3.20 -11.30 12.33
N LEU A 18 3.60 -10.06 12.66
CA LEU A 18 2.66 -8.94 12.82
C LEU A 18 1.94 -8.61 11.50
N ALA A 19 2.66 -8.62 10.38
CA ALA A 19 2.11 -8.38 9.05
C ALA A 19 1.06 -9.43 8.68
N ARG A 20 1.35 -10.72 8.91
CA ARG A 20 0.38 -11.80 8.70
C ARG A 20 -0.89 -11.59 9.52
N LEU A 21 -0.77 -11.25 10.79
CA LEU A 21 -1.92 -11.02 11.67
C LEU A 21 -2.81 -9.89 11.15
N ARG A 22 -2.21 -8.72 10.87
CA ARG A 22 -2.94 -7.53 10.41
C ARG A 22 -3.57 -7.72 9.04
N VAL A 23 -2.82 -8.29 8.09
CA VAL A 23 -3.35 -8.54 6.74
C VAL A 23 -4.48 -9.57 6.78
N ASN A 24 -4.38 -10.62 7.61
CA ASN A 24 -5.48 -11.58 7.77
C ASN A 24 -6.75 -10.91 8.31
N GLU A 25 -6.61 -9.97 9.25
CA GLU A 25 -7.76 -9.20 9.74
C GLU A 25 -8.38 -8.34 8.63
N LEU A 26 -7.57 -7.60 7.86
CA LEU A 26 -8.06 -6.81 6.72
C LEU A 26 -8.77 -7.69 5.67
N LYS A 27 -8.21 -8.85 5.35
CA LYS A 27 -8.82 -9.82 4.44
C LYS A 27 -10.15 -10.33 4.94
N SER A 28 -10.28 -10.62 6.24
CA SER A 28 -11.56 -11.05 6.82
C SER A 28 -12.67 -9.99 6.69
N LYS A 29 -12.28 -8.73 6.46
CA LYS A 29 -13.14 -7.57 6.24
C LYS A 29 -13.24 -7.19 4.76
N ASN A 30 -12.85 -8.09 3.86
CA ASN A 30 -12.90 -7.93 2.41
C ASN A 30 -12.14 -6.70 1.87
N GLN A 31 -11.07 -6.27 2.55
CA GLN A 31 -10.27 -5.13 2.13
C GLN A 31 -9.13 -5.54 1.19
N VAL A 32 -8.89 -4.70 0.18
CA VAL A 32 -7.81 -4.82 -0.80
C VAL A 32 -6.88 -3.60 -0.72
N LEU A 33 -5.63 -3.76 -1.17
CA LEU A 33 -4.65 -2.68 -1.17
C LEU A 33 -4.63 -2.01 -2.54
N VAL A 34 -4.79 -0.69 -2.58
CA VAL A 34 -4.76 0.10 -3.83
C VAL A 34 -3.65 1.15 -3.78
N THR A 35 -2.66 1.06 -4.68
CA THR A 35 -1.45 1.94 -4.68
C THR A 35 -1.27 2.69 -5.99
N ALA A 36 -0.27 3.58 -6.06
CA ALA A 36 0.01 4.37 -7.25
C ALA A 36 0.62 3.52 -8.37
N HIS A 37 1.53 2.60 -8.04
CA HIS A 37 2.12 1.66 -8.98
C HIS A 37 2.28 0.25 -8.38
N ASP A 38 2.64 -0.72 -9.22
CA ASP A 38 2.73 -2.14 -8.84
C ASP A 38 4.02 -2.46 -8.05
N ALA A 39 4.16 -1.90 -6.86
CA ALA A 39 5.31 -2.15 -5.96
C ALA A 39 5.05 -3.23 -4.91
N PHE A 40 3.79 -3.60 -4.69
CA PHE A 40 3.38 -4.44 -3.56
C PHE A 40 3.01 -5.88 -3.97
N ALA A 41 3.30 -6.32 -5.19
CA ALA A 41 3.00 -7.69 -5.64
C ALA A 41 3.56 -8.78 -4.70
N TYR A 42 4.81 -8.64 -4.24
CA TYR A 42 5.40 -9.59 -3.28
C TYR A 42 4.75 -9.52 -1.90
N PHE A 43 4.35 -8.33 -1.44
CA PHE A 43 3.61 -8.17 -0.19
C PHE A 43 2.25 -8.87 -0.30
N GLY A 44 1.51 -8.63 -1.38
CA GLY A 44 0.25 -9.30 -1.67
C GLY A 44 0.40 -10.83 -1.69
N LYS A 45 1.43 -11.35 -2.36
CA LYS A 45 1.71 -12.78 -2.40
C LYS A 45 2.10 -13.37 -1.03
N ALA A 46 2.96 -12.68 -0.27
CA ALA A 46 3.50 -13.18 0.99
C ALA A 46 2.44 -13.26 2.11
N TYR A 47 1.51 -12.29 2.12
CA TYR A 47 0.48 -12.15 3.16
C TYR A 47 -0.93 -12.51 2.65
N GLY A 48 -1.06 -12.82 1.35
CA GLY A 48 -2.30 -13.20 0.69
C GLY A 48 -3.30 -12.06 0.50
N MET A 49 -2.83 -10.81 0.42
CA MET A 49 -3.66 -9.63 0.17
C MET A 49 -3.79 -9.39 -1.33
N GLU A 50 -4.98 -9.07 -1.82
CA GLU A 50 -5.14 -8.57 -3.18
C GLU A 50 -4.62 -7.15 -3.27
N VAL A 51 -3.82 -6.89 -4.31
CA VAL A 51 -3.17 -5.62 -4.56
C VAL A 51 -3.54 -5.16 -5.96
N TYR A 52 -4.02 -3.94 -6.06
CA TYR A 52 -4.32 -3.27 -7.31
C TYR A 52 -3.51 -1.97 -7.37
N SER A 53 -3.12 -1.55 -8.56
CA SER A 53 -2.34 -0.34 -8.75
C SER A 53 -2.87 0.44 -9.95
N LEU A 54 -2.62 1.75 -9.94
CA LEU A 54 -3.00 2.60 -11.07
C LEU A 54 -2.02 2.47 -12.26
N GLN A 55 -0.74 2.29 -11.96
CA GLN A 55 0.32 2.04 -12.93
C GLN A 55 0.89 0.63 -12.76
N GLY A 56 1.50 0.09 -13.82
CA GLY A 56 2.23 -1.18 -13.76
C GLY A 56 3.55 -1.07 -12.98
N LEU A 57 4.45 -2.03 -13.21
CA LEU A 57 5.76 -2.09 -12.53
C LEU A 57 6.65 -0.87 -12.80
N SER A 58 6.50 -0.24 -13.97
CA SER A 58 7.29 0.93 -14.35
C SER A 58 6.47 2.19 -14.25
N THR A 59 7.05 3.23 -13.64
CA THR A 59 6.46 4.56 -13.47
C THR A 59 6.83 5.54 -14.59
N LEU A 60 7.48 5.04 -15.65
CA LEU A 60 7.94 5.86 -16.78
C LEU A 60 6.80 6.34 -17.69
N SER A 61 5.64 5.70 -17.62
CA SER A 61 4.47 6.02 -18.44
C SER A 61 3.33 6.49 -17.54
N GLU A 62 2.69 7.60 -17.90
CA GLU A 62 1.48 8.03 -17.21
C GLU A 62 0.32 7.04 -17.46
N PRO A 63 -0.56 6.81 -16.46
CA PRO A 63 -1.70 5.93 -16.61
C PRO A 63 -2.73 6.55 -17.57
N GLY A 64 -3.33 5.71 -18.41
CA GLY A 64 -4.36 6.11 -19.35
C GLY A 64 -5.75 6.18 -18.72
N LEU A 65 -6.72 6.75 -19.43
CA LEU A 65 -8.12 6.83 -18.98
C LEU A 65 -8.74 5.45 -18.67
N ARG A 66 -8.32 4.41 -19.39
CA ARG A 66 -8.78 3.04 -19.15
C ARG A 66 -8.32 2.53 -17.78
N ASP A 67 -7.04 2.73 -17.44
CA ASP A 67 -6.47 2.30 -16.16
C ASP A 67 -7.15 3.01 -14.99
N LEU A 68 -7.45 4.31 -15.14
CA LEU A 68 -8.23 5.08 -14.16
C LEU A 68 -9.64 4.49 -13.99
N THR A 69 -10.31 4.16 -15.09
CA THR A 69 -11.69 3.63 -15.07
C THR A 69 -11.75 2.26 -14.41
N GLU A 70 -10.83 1.36 -14.79
CA GLU A 70 -10.71 0.02 -14.21
C GLU A 70 -10.45 0.10 -12.69
N LEU A 71 -9.56 1.01 -12.26
CA LEU A 71 -9.29 1.18 -10.84
C LEU A 71 -10.47 1.75 -10.05
N ILE A 72 -11.22 2.69 -10.64
CA ILE A 72 -12.47 3.20 -10.04
C ILE A 72 -13.46 2.04 -9.85
N GLU A 73 -13.64 1.18 -10.85
CA GLU A 73 -14.56 0.03 -10.76
C GLU A 73 -14.13 -0.95 -9.66
N ILE A 74 -12.84 -1.23 -9.52
CA ILE A 74 -12.30 -2.06 -8.43
C ILE A 74 -12.59 -1.43 -7.06
N ILE A 75 -12.32 -0.13 -6.90
CA ILE A 75 -12.58 0.58 -5.63
C ILE A 75 -14.05 0.49 -5.24
N GLN A 76 -14.95 0.52 -6.22
CA GLN A 76 -16.38 0.36 -5.99
C GLN A 76 -16.78 -1.06 -5.62
N ALA A 77 -16.29 -2.04 -6.39
CA ALA A 77 -16.64 -3.44 -6.18
C ALA A 77 -16.21 -3.96 -4.80
N TYR A 78 -15.06 -3.50 -4.30
CA TYR A 78 -14.54 -3.88 -2.99
C TYR A 78 -14.91 -2.92 -1.86
N GLU A 79 -15.66 -1.85 -2.15
CA GLU A 79 -15.98 -0.79 -1.18
C GLU A 79 -14.71 -0.30 -0.43
N VAL A 80 -13.64 -0.07 -1.19
CA VAL A 80 -12.31 0.21 -0.62
C VAL A 80 -12.35 1.51 0.17
N LYS A 81 -11.85 1.47 1.41
CA LYS A 81 -11.85 2.63 2.31
C LYS A 81 -10.79 3.66 1.96
N ALA A 82 -9.62 3.21 1.52
CA ALA A 82 -8.50 4.07 1.22
C ALA A 82 -7.67 3.60 0.02
N ILE A 83 -7.21 4.55 -0.77
CA ILE A 83 -6.17 4.39 -1.78
C ILE A 83 -4.91 5.10 -1.29
N PHE A 84 -3.73 4.62 -1.68
CA PHE A 84 -2.47 5.05 -1.07
C PHE A 84 -1.59 5.78 -2.07
N ALA A 85 -1.27 7.04 -1.75
CA ALA A 85 -0.19 7.77 -2.40
C ALA A 85 1.17 7.21 -1.98
N GLU A 86 2.20 7.51 -2.76
CA GLU A 86 3.57 7.04 -2.53
C GLU A 86 4.54 8.22 -2.48
N GLN A 87 5.66 8.05 -1.77
CA GLN A 87 6.64 9.13 -1.55
C GLN A 87 7.25 9.64 -2.87
N THR A 88 7.49 8.75 -3.82
CA THR A 88 8.27 9.01 -5.04
C THR A 88 7.42 9.33 -6.27
N ILE A 89 6.09 9.23 -6.17
CA ILE A 89 5.16 9.37 -7.30
C ILE A 89 4.15 10.48 -7.03
N SER A 90 3.90 11.31 -8.05
CA SER A 90 2.91 12.38 -7.94
C SER A 90 1.51 11.81 -7.65
N PRO A 91 0.79 12.31 -6.61
CA PRO A 91 -0.55 11.81 -6.27
C PRO A 91 -1.64 12.33 -7.22
N LYS A 92 -1.31 13.10 -8.27
CA LYS A 92 -2.31 13.72 -9.16
C LYS A 92 -3.26 12.71 -9.79
N ALA A 93 -2.72 11.59 -10.26
CA ALA A 93 -3.51 10.55 -10.91
C ALA A 93 -4.43 9.83 -9.90
N LEU A 94 -3.96 9.52 -8.69
CA LEU A 94 -4.80 8.98 -7.62
C LEU A 94 -5.87 9.96 -7.14
N ASN A 95 -5.58 11.27 -7.11
CA ASN A 95 -6.60 12.29 -6.83
C ASN A 95 -7.70 12.31 -7.90
N ALA A 96 -7.36 12.09 -9.17
CA ALA A 96 -8.35 11.97 -10.23
C ALA A 96 -9.22 10.71 -10.05
N VAL A 97 -8.62 9.59 -9.63
CA VAL A 97 -9.35 8.37 -9.26
C VAL A 97 -10.31 8.63 -8.10
N ALA A 98 -9.86 9.24 -7.01
CA ALA A 98 -10.71 9.55 -5.86
C ALA A 98 -11.93 10.42 -6.25
N LYS A 99 -11.70 11.47 -7.05
CA LYS A 99 -12.79 12.30 -7.62
C LYS A 99 -13.74 11.50 -8.52
N GLY A 100 -13.20 10.56 -9.30
CA GLY A 100 -13.99 9.66 -10.13
C GLY A 100 -14.90 8.76 -9.29
N VAL A 101 -14.42 8.24 -8.17
CA VAL A 101 -15.21 7.46 -7.20
C VAL A 101 -16.30 8.33 -6.57
N GLU A 102 -15.98 9.56 -6.15
CA GLU A 102 -16.94 10.55 -5.62
C GLU A 102 -18.07 10.86 -6.61
N SER A 103 -17.76 11.00 -7.89
CA SER A 103 -18.76 11.26 -8.94
C SER A 103 -19.80 10.14 -9.09
N LYS A 104 -19.50 8.94 -8.57
CA LYS A 104 -20.38 7.79 -8.56
C LYS A 104 -21.03 7.53 -7.18
N ASN A 105 -21.10 8.55 -6.31
CA ASN A 105 -21.74 8.52 -4.99
C ASN A 105 -21.07 7.61 -3.94
N GLN A 106 -19.77 7.32 -4.09
CA GLN A 106 -18.96 6.65 -3.07
C GLN A 106 -17.77 7.54 -2.74
N SER A 107 -17.24 7.48 -1.51
CA SER A 107 -16.00 8.18 -1.18
C SER A 107 -14.88 7.17 -0.93
N VAL A 108 -13.65 7.59 -1.23
CA VAL A 108 -12.44 6.84 -0.89
C VAL A 108 -11.39 7.81 -0.38
N LYS A 109 -10.74 7.47 0.73
CA LYS A 109 -9.70 8.32 1.32
C LYS A 109 -8.40 8.18 0.55
N LEU A 110 -7.78 9.29 0.17
CA LEU A 110 -6.37 9.28 -0.23
C LEU A 110 -5.50 9.29 1.04
N ALA A 111 -4.83 8.18 1.31
CA ALA A 111 -3.95 7.96 2.46
C ALA A 111 -2.47 7.87 2.04
N GLY A 112 -1.57 7.72 3.01
CA GLY A 112 -0.13 7.65 2.79
C GLY A 112 0.63 8.91 3.22
N PRO A 113 1.86 9.12 2.71
CA PRO A 113 2.50 8.32 1.67
C PRO A 113 2.97 6.94 2.17
N LEU A 114 2.95 5.95 1.29
CA LEU A 114 3.70 4.71 1.46
C LEU A 114 5.11 4.85 0.87
N PHE A 115 6.01 4.05 1.40
CA PHE A 115 7.41 3.95 0.98
C PHE A 115 7.59 2.71 0.12
N THR A 116 7.95 2.88 -1.14
CA THR A 116 8.05 1.80 -2.12
C THR A 116 9.49 1.62 -2.58
N ASP A 117 9.95 2.55 -3.43
CA ASP A 117 11.26 2.46 -4.09
C ASP A 117 12.40 3.08 -3.28
N SER A 118 12.09 3.70 -2.15
CA SER A 118 13.06 4.35 -1.27
C SER A 118 12.68 4.22 0.20
N LEU A 119 13.71 4.18 1.05
CA LEU A 119 13.55 4.50 2.46
C LEU A 119 13.36 6.01 2.61
N ASP A 120 12.84 6.41 3.76
CA ASP A 120 12.85 7.82 4.14
C ASP A 120 14.25 8.26 4.60
N ALA A 121 14.39 9.54 4.94
CA ALA A 121 15.64 10.08 5.47
C ALA A 121 16.11 9.33 6.73
N GLU A 122 17.43 9.22 6.91
CA GLU A 122 18.02 8.63 8.10
C GLU A 122 17.51 9.33 9.38
N GLY A 123 17.22 8.54 10.42
CA GLY A 123 16.69 9.05 11.69
C GLY A 123 15.17 9.21 11.75
N THR A 124 14.46 9.03 10.64
CA THR A 124 12.99 8.96 10.61
C THR A 124 12.48 7.54 10.93
N PRO A 125 11.20 7.37 11.30
CA PRO A 125 10.61 6.05 11.50
C PRO A 125 10.75 5.12 10.29
N ALA A 126 10.74 5.64 9.06
CA ALA A 126 10.88 4.88 7.83
C ALA A 126 12.30 4.94 7.22
N GLY A 127 13.29 5.44 7.96
CA GLY A 127 14.68 5.56 7.51
C GLY A 127 15.49 4.25 7.51
N THR A 128 14.88 3.14 7.94
CA THR A 128 15.47 1.79 7.87
C THR A 128 14.46 0.83 7.25
N TYR A 129 14.90 -0.32 6.73
CA TYR A 129 13.98 -1.31 6.15
C TYR A 129 12.90 -1.78 7.13
N LEU A 130 13.28 -2.14 8.36
CA LEU A 130 12.32 -2.56 9.40
C LEU A 130 11.32 -1.46 9.70
N GLY A 131 11.82 -0.23 9.87
CA GLY A 131 10.99 0.93 10.14
C GLY A 131 10.03 1.26 9.01
N MET A 132 10.53 1.28 7.77
CA MET A 132 9.77 1.52 6.56
C MET A 132 8.64 0.49 6.41
N PHE A 133 8.95 -0.79 6.55
CA PHE A 133 7.96 -1.85 6.43
C PHE A 133 6.90 -1.74 7.54
N ALA A 134 7.32 -1.49 8.79
CA ALA A 134 6.41 -1.29 9.91
C ALA A 134 5.51 -0.07 9.73
N THR A 135 6.04 1.04 9.23
CA THR A 135 5.31 2.27 8.92
C THR A 135 4.27 2.03 7.81
N ASN A 136 4.67 1.40 6.70
CA ASN A 136 3.73 1.02 5.65
C ASN A 136 2.61 0.13 6.18
N LEU A 137 2.96 -0.92 6.93
CA LEU A 137 1.98 -1.83 7.50
C LEU A 137 1.01 -1.12 8.45
N GLN A 138 1.49 -0.17 9.27
CA GLN A 138 0.64 0.64 10.14
C GLN A 138 -0.31 1.52 9.33
N ILE A 139 0.21 2.27 8.36
CA ILE A 139 -0.59 3.17 7.52
C ILE A 139 -1.67 2.39 6.76
N ILE A 140 -1.30 1.26 6.15
CA ILE A 140 -2.24 0.39 5.43
C ILE A 140 -3.33 -0.10 6.39
N TYR A 141 -2.91 -0.65 7.53
CA TYR A 141 -3.84 -1.23 8.51
C TYR A 141 -4.83 -0.20 9.06
N GLU A 142 -4.37 0.95 9.53
CA GLU A 142 -5.24 1.97 10.12
C GLU A 142 -6.23 2.59 9.12
N ASN A 143 -5.87 2.67 7.84
CA ASN A 143 -6.72 3.32 6.84
C ASN A 143 -7.67 2.34 6.13
N LEU A 144 -7.42 1.03 6.21
CA LEU A 144 -8.32 0.00 5.70
C LEU A 144 -9.16 -0.65 6.82
N LEU A 145 -8.76 -0.53 8.08
CA LEU A 145 -9.56 -1.05 9.18
C LEU A 145 -10.89 -0.29 9.30
N PRO A 146 -12.03 -0.99 9.45
CA PRO A 146 -13.32 -0.34 9.40
C PRO A 146 -13.68 0.63 10.50
#